data_AF-A0AAW2IQ15-F1
#
_entry.id   AF-A0AAW2IQ15-F1
#
_cell.length_a   1.000
_cell.length_b   1.000
_cell.length_c   1.000
_cell.angle_alpha   90.00
_cell.angle_beta   90.00
_cell.angle_gamma   90.00
#
_symmetry.space_group_name_H-M   'P 1'
#
loop_
_entity.id
_entity.type
_entity.pdbx_description
1 polymer ?
#
loop_
_entity_poly.entity_id
_entity_poly.type
_entity_poly.pdbx_seq_one_letter_code
_entity_poly.pdbx_strand_id
1 'polypeptide(L)'
;MPTPQCTCSGCTCGASKVVAELVVFTQLMQFLMGLSGEFDGVGHQLLVMDPIPYINKPYSMVQSVEKQKEMHMERSDVIETAMHVKAGFKNDIRKRNMIDKRAQYCGHCEKIGHTKETCFKLYGTPN
;
A
#
# COMPACT_ATOMS: atom_id res chain seq x y z
N MET A 1 11.70 32.74 17.80
CA MET A 1 12.13 33.24 19.13
C MET A 1 13.59 32.87 19.33
N PRO A 2 14.43 33.74 19.92
CA PRO A 2 15.82 33.41 20.22
C PRO A 2 15.90 32.31 21.29
N THR A 3 16.70 31.27 21.03
CA THR A 3 16.95 30.20 21.99
C THR A 3 17.93 30.67 23.06
N PRO A 4 17.64 30.50 24.35
CA PRO A 4 18.56 30.89 25.41
C PRO A 4 19.84 30.07 25.33
N GLN A 5 20.98 30.76 25.28
CA GLN A 5 22.31 30.15 25.24
C GLN A 5 22.94 30.22 26.64
N CYS A 6 23.46 29.10 27.12
CA CYS A 6 24.23 29.09 28.37
C CYS A 6 25.61 29.72 28.12
N THR A 7 25.99 30.70 28.94
CA THR A 7 27.31 31.36 28.88
C THR A 7 28.38 30.66 29.72
N CYS A 8 28.04 29.56 30.39
CA CYS A 8 28.97 28.80 31.21
C CYS A 8 29.85 27.86 30.36
N SER A 9 31.16 27.88 30.59
CA SER A 9 32.18 27.11 29.87
C SER A 9 32.25 25.63 30.28
N GLY A 10 31.10 25.02 30.64
CA GLY A 10 31.05 23.63 31.09
C GLY A 10 29.82 23.27 31.93
N CYS A 11 28.59 23.64 31.52
CA CYS A 11 27.39 23.19 32.27
C CYS A 11 27.24 21.67 32.18
N THR A 12 27.30 21.00 33.32
CA THR A 12 26.91 19.59 33.48
C THR A 12 25.45 19.43 33.91
N CYS A 13 24.75 20.55 34.06
CA CYS A 13 23.38 20.66 34.57
C CYS A 13 22.30 20.03 33.67
N GLY A 14 22.64 19.62 32.44
CA GLY A 14 21.69 19.03 31.49
C GLY A 14 20.70 20.02 30.86
N ALA A 15 20.70 21.29 31.26
CA ALA A 15 19.78 22.30 30.76
C ALA A 15 19.82 22.43 29.23
N SER A 16 21.00 22.41 28.62
CA SER A 16 21.16 22.47 27.16
C SER A 16 20.45 21.33 26.42
N LYS A 17 20.38 20.13 27.03
CA LYS A 17 19.68 18.98 26.44
C LYS A 17 18.17 19.22 26.44
N VAL A 18 17.62 19.67 27.57
CA VAL A 18 16.19 19.99 27.71
C VAL A 18 15.79 21.13 26.75
N VAL A 19 16.64 22.16 26.63
CA VAL A 19 16.41 23.25 25.66
C VAL A 19 16.43 22.71 24.23
N ALA A 20 17.37 21.83 23.89
CA ALA A 20 17.42 21.23 22.55
C ALA A 20 16.16 20.40 22.24
N GLU A 21 15.68 19.58 23.20
CA GLU A 21 14.45 18.81 23.05
C GLU A 21 13.21 19.72 22.90
N LEU A 22 13.13 20.80 23.68
CA LEU A 22 12.06 21.79 23.55
C LEU A 22 12.09 22.51 22.20
N VAL A 23 13.28 22.81 21.66
CA VAL A 23 13.44 23.41 20.34
C VAL A 23 12.94 22.46 19.26
N VAL A 24 13.31 21.18 19.32
CA VAL A 24 12.84 20.16 18.37
C VAL A 24 11.32 20.04 18.42
N PHE A 25 10.75 19.96 19.63
CA PHE A 25 9.30 19.93 19.81
C PHE A 25 8.61 21.17 19.23
N THR A 26 9.14 22.37 19.52
CA THR A 26 8.57 23.63 19.02
C THR A 26 8.60 23.69 17.49
N GLN A 27 9.70 23.26 16.87
CA GLN A 27 9.82 23.17 15.41
C GLN A 27 8.81 22.20 14.83
N LEU A 28 8.61 21.04 15.46
CA LEU A 28 7.60 20.07 15.03
C LEU A 28 6.19 20.66 15.13
N MET A 29 5.84 21.32 16.23
CA MET A 29 4.53 21.95 16.38
C MET A 29 4.32 23.05 15.33
N GLN A 30 5.33 23.88 15.06
CA GLN A 30 5.28 24.88 14.00
C GLN A 30 5.06 24.28 12.62
N PHE A 31 5.73 23.15 12.34
CA PHE A 31 5.51 22.40 11.12
C PHE A 31 4.06 21.89 11.02
N LEU A 32 3.55 21.25 12.08
CA LEU A 32 2.19 20.71 12.11
C LEU A 32 1.12 21.80 11.98
N MET A 33 1.32 22.99 12.54
CA MET A 33 0.41 24.12 12.35
C MET A 33 0.33 24.61 10.89
N GLY A 34 1.42 24.46 10.14
CA GLY A 34 1.47 24.83 8.71
C GLY A 34 1.13 23.68 7.76
N LEU A 35 0.88 22.47 8.30
CA LEU A 35 0.59 21.29 7.50
C LEU A 35 -0.85 21.35 6.98
N SER A 36 -1.06 21.05 5.70
CA SER A 36 -2.41 20.99 5.14
C SER A 36 -3.15 19.74 5.59
N GLY A 37 -4.50 19.81 5.66
CA GLY A 37 -5.34 18.70 6.14
C GLY A 37 -5.24 17.41 5.33
N GLU A 38 -4.71 17.48 4.10
CA GLU A 38 -4.44 16.29 3.29
C GLU A 38 -3.33 15.38 3.87
N PHE A 39 -2.54 15.91 4.81
CA PHE A 39 -1.48 15.19 5.50
C PHE A 39 -1.79 14.93 6.97
N ASP A 40 -3.06 15.00 7.38
CA ASP A 40 -3.48 14.73 8.77
C ASP A 40 -2.93 13.38 9.26
N GLY A 41 -2.92 12.35 8.41
CA GLY A 41 -2.34 11.05 8.75
C GLY A 41 -0.85 11.10 9.13
N VAL A 42 -0.07 11.94 8.44
CA VAL A 42 1.35 12.19 8.76
C VAL A 42 1.45 12.94 10.10
N GLY A 43 0.60 13.95 10.31
CA GLY A 43 0.54 14.69 11.56
C GLY A 43 0.22 13.80 12.77
N HIS A 44 -0.82 12.96 12.65
CA HIS A 44 -1.17 11.97 13.65
C HIS A 44 0.01 11.05 13.96
N GLN A 45 0.66 10.48 12.93
CA GLN A 45 1.80 9.58 13.14
C GLN A 45 2.96 10.28 13.87
N LEU A 46 3.28 11.52 13.50
CA LEU A 46 4.34 12.30 14.15
C LEU A 46 4.08 12.57 15.64
N LEU A 47 2.81 12.77 16.03
CA LEU A 47 2.44 13.04 17.42
C LEU A 47 2.57 11.82 18.34
N VAL A 48 2.46 10.59 17.82
CA VAL A 48 2.58 9.36 18.62
C VAL A 48 4.00 8.79 18.59
N MET A 49 4.94 9.44 17.92
CA MET A 49 6.34 9.00 17.89
C MET A 49 7.08 9.33 19.19
N ASP A 50 7.74 8.32 19.77
CA ASP A 50 8.64 8.45 20.92
C ASP A 50 10.01 7.79 20.58
N PRO A 51 11.13 8.53 20.58
CA PRO A 51 11.25 9.97 20.88
C PRO A 51 10.74 10.87 19.74
N ILE A 52 10.44 12.11 20.11
CA ILE A 52 9.94 13.13 19.17
C ILE A 52 10.93 13.32 18.03
N PRO A 53 10.49 13.23 16.76
CA PRO A 53 11.38 13.27 15.63
C PRO A 53 11.92 14.68 15.36
N TYR A 54 13.18 14.75 14.91
CA TYR A 54 13.75 15.96 14.32
C TYR A 54 13.00 16.37 13.05
N ILE A 55 13.05 17.67 12.73
CA ILE A 55 12.30 18.31 11.65
C ILE A 55 12.46 17.64 10.27
N ASN A 56 13.61 17.01 10.00
CA ASN A 56 13.88 16.31 8.74
C ASN A 56 12.89 15.16 8.48
N LYS A 57 12.47 14.45 9.53
CA LYS A 57 11.59 13.28 9.41
C LYS A 57 10.17 13.68 8.98
N PRO A 58 9.49 14.68 9.58
CA PRO A 58 8.25 15.26 9.05
C PRO A 58 8.33 15.61 7.56
N TYR A 59 9.40 16.30 7.13
CA TYR A 59 9.58 16.66 5.72
C TYR A 59 9.68 15.44 4.81
N SER A 60 10.46 14.42 5.18
CA SER A 60 10.57 13.19 4.39
C SER A 60 9.25 12.42 4.32
N MET A 61 8.45 12.44 5.38
CA MET A 61 7.15 11.76 5.40
C MET A 61 6.15 12.44 4.46
N VAL A 62 6.09 13.78 4.47
CA VAL A 62 5.25 14.53 3.53
C VAL A 62 5.67 14.25 2.08
N GLN A 63 6.97 14.36 1.76
CA GLN A 63 7.49 14.04 0.42
C GLN A 63 7.15 12.61 -0.02
N SER A 64 7.16 11.66 0.91
CA SER A 64 6.80 10.26 0.61
C SER A 64 5.34 10.13 0.23
N VAL A 65 4.44 10.83 0.93
CA VAL A 65 3.00 10.85 0.62
C VAL A 65 2.73 11.53 -0.72
N GLU A 66 3.39 12.65 -1.01
CA GLU A 66 3.29 13.35 -2.29
C GLU A 66 3.71 12.45 -3.45
N LYS A 67 4.88 11.82 -3.34
CA LYS A 67 5.36 10.87 -4.35
C LYS A 67 4.42 9.67 -4.53
N GLN A 68 3.82 9.18 -3.46
CA GLN A 68 2.81 8.11 -3.54
C GLN A 68 1.55 8.58 -4.28
N LYS A 69 1.11 9.82 -4.09
CA LYS A 69 -0.02 10.40 -4.83
C LYS A 69 0.30 10.48 -6.33
N GLU A 70 1.49 10.97 -6.70
CA GLU A 70 1.93 11.05 -8.11
C GLU A 70 1.89 9.67 -8.78
N MET A 71 2.49 8.65 -8.16
CA MET A 71 2.48 7.29 -8.70
C MET A 71 1.06 6.68 -8.80
N HIS A 72 0.18 7.02 -7.85
CA HIS A 72 -1.20 6.52 -7.87
C HIS A 72 -2.05 7.20 -8.97
N MET A 73 -1.77 8.48 -9.27
CA MET A 73 -2.37 9.18 -10.39
C MET A 73 -1.91 8.57 -11.72
N GLU A 74 -0.60 8.37 -11.92
CA GLU A 74 -0.07 7.71 -13.13
C GLU A 74 -0.66 6.30 -13.32
N ARG A 75 -0.85 5.56 -12.22
CA ARG A 75 -1.46 4.23 -12.28
C ARG A 75 -2.96 4.26 -12.60
N SER A 76 -3.67 5.28 -12.14
CA SER A 76 -5.10 5.44 -12.44
C SER A 76 -5.32 5.74 -13.93
N ASP A 77 -4.48 6.58 -14.54
CA ASP A 77 -4.52 6.85 -15.98
C ASP A 77 -4.25 5.59 -16.83
N VAL A 78 -3.31 4.75 -16.40
CA VAL A 78 -3.00 3.48 -17.05
C VAL A 78 -4.14 2.46 -16.89
N ILE A 79 -4.81 2.42 -15.73
CA ILE A 79 -5.95 1.52 -15.50
C ILE A 79 -7.20 2.01 -16.25
N GLU A 80 -7.47 3.31 -16.31
CA GLU A 80 -8.60 3.87 -17.06
C GLU A 80 -8.42 3.67 -18.58
N THR A 81 -7.20 3.80 -19.08
CA THR A 81 -6.85 3.45 -20.46
C THR A 81 -6.99 1.94 -20.69
N ALA A 82 -6.52 1.09 -19.78
CA ALA A 82 -6.69 -0.37 -19.89
C ALA A 82 -8.16 -0.84 -19.77
N MET A 83 -9.02 -0.09 -19.08
CA MET A 83 -10.46 -0.34 -18.98
C MET A 83 -11.21 0.09 -20.25
N HIS A 84 -10.79 1.17 -20.92
CA HIS A 84 -11.37 1.59 -22.21
C HIS A 84 -10.90 0.74 -23.40
N VAL A 85 -9.74 0.09 -23.31
CA VAL A 85 -9.23 -0.83 -24.33
C VAL A 85 -10.05 -2.14 -24.35
N LYS A 86 -10.81 -2.48 -23.29
CA LYS A 86 -11.68 -3.68 -23.28
C LYS A 86 -13.04 -3.53 -23.98
N ALA A 87 -13.30 -2.41 -24.66
CA ALA A 87 -14.48 -2.28 -25.53
C ALA A 87 -14.21 -2.69 -27.00
N GLY A 88 -12.95 -3.00 -27.37
CA GLY A 88 -12.57 -3.09 -28.78
C GLY A 88 -11.86 -4.37 -29.26
N PHE A 89 -11.51 -5.32 -28.39
CA PHE A 89 -10.82 -6.54 -28.85
C PHE A 89 -11.79 -7.71 -28.98
N LYS A 90 -12.31 -7.86 -30.20
CA LYS A 90 -12.68 -9.15 -30.75
C LYS A 90 -11.44 -10.04 -30.71
N ASN A 91 -11.26 -10.77 -29.61
CA ASN A 91 -10.27 -11.83 -29.53
C ASN A 91 -11.03 -13.16 -29.48
N ASP A 92 -11.01 -13.82 -30.63
CA ASP A 92 -11.18 -15.26 -30.84
C ASP A 92 -10.31 -16.04 -29.85
N ILE A 93 -10.80 -16.21 -28.62
CA ILE A 93 -10.22 -17.12 -27.64
C ILE A 93 -11.30 -18.13 -27.32
N ARG A 94 -11.25 -19.21 -28.10
CA ARG A 94 -11.74 -20.57 -27.81
C ARG A 94 -12.86 -20.57 -26.77
N LYS A 95 -14.11 -20.67 -27.26
CA LYS A 95 -15.25 -21.17 -26.48
C LYS A 95 -14.79 -22.43 -25.74
N ARG A 96 -14.37 -22.26 -24.49
CA ARG A 96 -14.22 -23.36 -23.56
C ARG A 96 -15.67 -23.71 -23.25
N ASN A 97 -16.22 -24.64 -24.02
CA ASN A 97 -17.55 -25.19 -23.79
C ASN A 97 -17.58 -25.56 -22.31
N MET A 98 -18.33 -24.79 -21.52
CA MET A 98 -18.71 -25.18 -20.18
C MET A 98 -19.70 -26.33 -20.38
N ILE A 99 -19.17 -27.51 -20.67
CA ILE A 99 -19.93 -28.73 -20.71
C ILE A 99 -20.39 -28.92 -19.28
N ASP A 100 -21.69 -28.75 -19.08
CA ASP A 100 -22.33 -28.97 -17.78
C ASP A 100 -21.99 -30.40 -17.36
N LYS A 101 -21.09 -30.54 -16.37
CA LYS A 101 -20.62 -31.84 -15.88
C LYS A 101 -21.78 -32.70 -15.36
N ARG A 102 -22.95 -32.09 -15.08
CA ARG A 102 -24.19 -32.77 -14.70
C ARG A 102 -24.84 -33.53 -15.86
N ALA A 103 -24.50 -33.22 -17.11
CA ALA A 103 -25.02 -33.88 -18.30
C ALA A 103 -24.13 -35.02 -18.83
N GLN A 104 -22.90 -35.17 -18.31
CA GLN A 104 -21.99 -36.22 -18.75
C GLN A 104 -22.18 -37.48 -17.90
N TYR A 105 -22.61 -38.58 -18.53
CA TYR A 105 -22.80 -39.88 -17.90
C TYR A 105 -21.82 -40.90 -18.46
N CYS A 106 -21.17 -41.67 -17.59
CA CYS A 106 -20.22 -42.70 -17.98
C CYS A 106 -20.90 -44.07 -18.03
N GLY A 107 -21.12 -44.62 -19.22
CA GLY A 107 -21.72 -45.95 -19.39
C GLY A 107 -20.88 -47.15 -18.94
N HIS A 108 -19.68 -46.94 -18.37
CA HIS A 108 -18.84 -48.04 -17.85
C HIS A 108 -18.78 -48.08 -16.31
N CYS A 109 -18.81 -46.93 -15.63
CA CYS A 109 -18.83 -46.87 -14.17
C CYS A 109 -20.14 -46.33 -13.60
N GLU A 110 -21.08 -45.97 -14.48
CA GLU A 110 -22.44 -45.49 -14.16
C GLU A 110 -22.46 -44.22 -13.30
N LYS A 111 -21.39 -43.42 -13.36
CA LYS A 111 -21.28 -42.14 -12.65
C LYS A 111 -21.46 -40.95 -13.58
N ILE A 112 -22.03 -39.88 -13.02
CA ILE A 112 -22.20 -38.58 -13.67
C ILE A 112 -20.92 -37.74 -13.43
N GLY A 113 -20.57 -36.85 -14.36
CA GLY A 113 -19.40 -35.97 -14.27
C GLY A 113 -18.29 -36.27 -15.27
N HIS A 114 -18.39 -37.36 -16.04
CA HIS A 114 -17.43 -37.74 -17.09
C HIS A 114 -18.06 -38.73 -18.07
N THR A 115 -17.46 -38.92 -19.25
CA THR A 115 -17.88 -39.92 -20.24
C THR A 115 -17.00 -41.17 -20.15
N LYS A 116 -17.38 -42.27 -20.83
CA LYS A 116 -16.58 -43.51 -20.86
C LYS A 116 -15.12 -43.27 -21.26
N GLU A 117 -14.88 -42.34 -22.16
CA GLU A 117 -13.55 -41.98 -22.70
C GLU A 117 -12.62 -41.35 -21.66
N THR A 118 -13.17 -40.70 -20.63
CA THR A 118 -12.42 -40.03 -19.55
C THR A 118 -12.56 -40.76 -18.22
N CYS A 119 -12.94 -42.04 -18.26
CA CYS A 119 -13.15 -42.83 -17.06
C CYS A 119 -11.83 -43.26 -16.43
N PHE A 120 -11.55 -42.71 -15.25
CA PHE A 120 -10.38 -43.10 -14.44
C PHE A 120 -10.34 -44.59 -14.09
N LYS A 121 -11.50 -45.27 -14.03
CA LYS A 121 -11.56 -46.71 -13.78
C LYS A 121 -11.12 -47.54 -15.00
N LEU A 122 -11.23 -46.98 -16.22
CA LEU A 122 -10.77 -47.62 -17.45
C LEU A 122 -9.31 -47.31 -17.76
N TYR A 123 -8.90 -46.05 -17.62
CA TYR A 123 -7.60 -45.59 -18.13
C TYR A 123 -6.57 -45.26 -17.02
N GLY A 124 -6.97 -45.29 -15.75
CA GLY A 124 -6.11 -44.87 -14.64
C GLY A 124 -5.87 -43.37 -14.61
N THR A 125 -5.24 -42.86 -13.55
CA THR A 125 -4.80 -41.45 -13.47
C THR A 125 -3.49 -41.29 -14.22
N PRO A 126 -3.32 -40.24 -15.06
CA PRO A 126 -2.03 -39.93 -15.66
C PRO A 126 -1.01 -39.55 -14.57
N ASN A 127 0.21 -40.09 -14.66
CA ASN A 127 1.36 -39.67 -13.86
C ASN A 127 1.83 -38.26 -14.25
#